data_AF-A0A7S0DAA9-F1
#
_entry.id   AF-A0A7S0DAA9-F1
#
_cell.length_a   1.000
_cell.length_b   1.000
_cell.length_c   1.000
_cell.angle_alpha   90.00
_cell.angle_beta   90.00
_cell.angle_gamma   90.00
#
_symmetry.space_group_name_H-M   'P 1'
#
loop_
_entity.id
_entity.type
_entity.pdbx_description
1 polymer ?
#
loop_
_entity_poly.entity_id
_entity_poly.type
_entity_poly.pdbx_seq_one_letter_code
_entity_poly.pdbx_strand_id
1 'polypeptide(L)'
;DKRLSGKSPSPAPGLATVMMENPDGTMHAVPMSLADVMAALSAQRSVKSKIQGKKEASPPVGINKENTKFVVCSQCNSKILKPGKSRLVKKEIFLHHMALREEDEKQTGEKLSDFWLVTDQFSFENIGVSRKVTSGNLNYKYLACADCDLGPVGIRYMDQPTHFYIAHDRVHYYSKDEAKTKPVESVESKSAKGNPTTSK
;
A
#
# COMPACT_ATOMS: atom_id res chain seq x y z
N ASP A 1 -37.41 -1.85 -57.77
CA ASP A 1 -37.15 -1.30 -56.43
C ASP A 1 -37.67 -2.18 -55.30
N LYS A 2 -36.78 -2.80 -54.52
CA LYS A 2 -37.09 -3.33 -53.18
C LYS A 2 -35.88 -3.08 -52.27
N ARG A 3 -35.81 -1.88 -51.68
CA ARG A 3 -34.91 -1.56 -50.57
C ARG A 3 -35.55 -2.07 -49.27
N LEU A 4 -35.07 -3.19 -48.76
CA LEU A 4 -35.37 -3.67 -47.41
C LEU A 4 -34.59 -2.82 -46.41
N SER A 5 -35.32 -2.10 -45.56
CA SER A 5 -34.79 -1.34 -44.44
C SER A 5 -34.44 -2.30 -43.29
N GLY A 6 -33.14 -2.51 -43.06
CA GLY A 6 -32.65 -3.13 -41.84
C GLY A 6 -32.80 -2.17 -40.67
N LYS A 7 -33.77 -2.41 -39.78
CA LYS A 7 -33.82 -1.77 -38.46
C LYS A 7 -32.75 -2.41 -37.58
N SER A 8 -31.75 -1.64 -37.16
CA SER A 8 -30.85 -1.99 -36.07
C SER A 8 -31.63 -1.98 -34.74
N PRO A 9 -31.47 -3.01 -33.88
CA PRO A 9 -32.07 -2.98 -32.55
C PRO A 9 -31.36 -1.94 -31.67
N SER A 10 -32.15 -1.05 -31.07
CA SER A 10 -31.70 -0.13 -30.03
C SER A 10 -31.31 -0.91 -28.78
N PRO A 11 -30.17 -0.65 -28.12
CA PRO A 11 -29.84 -1.30 -26.86
C PRO A 11 -30.82 -0.85 -25.77
N ALA A 12 -31.24 -1.81 -24.94
CA ALA A 12 -32.07 -1.55 -23.76
C ALA A 12 -31.31 -0.68 -22.74
N PRO A 13 -31.98 0.25 -22.04
CA PRO A 13 -31.34 1.09 -21.03
C PRO A 13 -30.89 0.24 -19.83
N GLY A 14 -29.61 0.34 -19.45
CA GLY A 14 -29.06 -0.25 -18.21
C GLY A 14 -28.05 -1.37 -18.37
N LEU A 15 -27.67 -1.76 -19.60
CA LEU A 15 -26.64 -2.75 -19.87
C LEU A 15 -25.36 -2.09 -20.41
N ALA A 16 -24.21 -2.48 -19.85
CA ALA A 16 -22.90 -2.08 -20.37
C ALA A 16 -22.38 -3.19 -21.29
N THR A 17 -21.94 -2.81 -22.49
CA THR A 17 -21.34 -3.74 -23.45
C THR A 17 -19.85 -3.87 -23.18
N VAL A 18 -19.38 -5.08 -22.89
CA VAL A 18 -17.95 -5.37 -22.67
C VAL A 18 -17.46 -6.25 -23.81
N MET A 19 -16.26 -5.97 -24.31
CA MET A 19 -15.59 -6.78 -25.32
C MET A 19 -14.92 -7.97 -24.62
N MET A 20 -15.33 -9.20 -24.95
CA MET A 20 -14.70 -10.42 -24.44
C MET A 20 -14.03 -11.19 -25.58
N GLU A 21 -12.87 -11.78 -25.29
CA GLU A 21 -12.08 -12.57 -26.24
C GLU A 21 -12.43 -14.06 -26.10
N ASN A 22 -12.78 -14.69 -27.21
CA ASN A 22 -13.03 -16.13 -27.28
C ASN A 22 -11.71 -16.92 -27.31
N PRO A 23 -11.72 -18.22 -26.99
CA PRO A 23 -10.54 -19.07 -27.06
C PRO A 23 -9.89 -19.17 -28.44
N ASP A 24 -10.61 -18.81 -29.51
CA ASP A 24 -10.14 -18.75 -30.90
C ASP A 24 -9.59 -17.35 -31.29
N GLY A 25 -9.49 -16.42 -30.32
CA GLY A 25 -9.00 -15.05 -30.53
C GLY A 25 -10.04 -14.09 -31.12
N THR A 26 -11.30 -14.52 -31.30
CA THR A 26 -12.35 -13.65 -31.82
C THR A 26 -12.96 -12.79 -30.70
N MET A 27 -13.17 -11.50 -30.99
CA MET A 27 -13.78 -10.56 -30.04
C MET A 27 -15.29 -10.54 -30.24
N HIS A 28 -16.06 -10.67 -29.15
CA HIS A 28 -17.51 -10.49 -29.20
C HIS A 28 -17.98 -9.56 -28.07
N ALA A 29 -19.04 -8.82 -28.39
CA ALA A 29 -19.69 -7.92 -27.47
C ALA A 29 -20.66 -8.69 -26.58
N VAL A 30 -20.36 -8.75 -25.28
CA VAL A 30 -21.24 -9.38 -24.29
C VAL A 30 -21.96 -8.29 -23.50
N PRO A 31 -23.30 -8.27 -23.47
CA PRO A 31 -24.03 -7.39 -22.57
C PRO A 31 -23.86 -7.91 -21.13
N MET A 32 -23.22 -7.12 -20.28
CA MET A 32 -23.14 -7.39 -18.84
C MET A 32 -24.07 -6.45 -18.08
N SER A 33 -24.69 -6.96 -17.01
CA SER A 33 -25.46 -6.09 -16.12
C SER A 33 -24.52 -5.16 -15.37
N LEU A 34 -25.01 -3.98 -15.00
CA LEU A 34 -24.25 -3.07 -14.15
C LEU A 34 -23.84 -3.75 -12.84
N ALA A 35 -24.66 -4.66 -12.30
CA ALA A 35 -24.33 -5.44 -11.11
C ALA A 35 -23.15 -6.40 -11.36
N ASP A 36 -23.09 -7.06 -12.52
CA ASP A 36 -22.00 -7.98 -12.87
C ASP A 36 -20.70 -7.22 -13.17
N VAL A 37 -20.79 -6.06 -13.82
CA VAL A 37 -19.65 -5.16 -14.02
C VAL A 37 -19.12 -4.68 -12.66
N MET A 38 -19.99 -4.27 -11.76
CA MET A 38 -19.62 -3.84 -10.41
C MET A 38 -19.07 -5.00 -9.57
N ALA A 39 -19.62 -6.21 -9.70
CA ALA A 39 -19.13 -7.42 -9.06
C ALA A 39 -17.74 -7.80 -9.59
N ALA A 40 -17.50 -7.76 -10.91
CA ALA A 40 -16.19 -8.00 -11.51
C ALA A 40 -15.15 -6.96 -11.08
N LEU A 41 -15.50 -5.67 -11.05
CA LEU A 41 -14.64 -4.60 -10.54
C LEU A 41 -14.35 -4.78 -9.03
N SER A 42 -15.32 -5.27 -8.25
CA SER A 42 -15.13 -5.59 -6.84
C SER A 42 -14.27 -6.85 -6.61
N ALA A 43 -14.37 -7.85 -7.49
CA ALA A 43 -13.57 -9.06 -7.48
C ALA A 43 -12.11 -8.77 -7.90
N GLN A 44 -11.89 -7.87 -8.86
CA GLN A 44 -10.56 -7.36 -9.20
C GLN A 44 -9.90 -6.59 -8.03
N ARG A 45 -10.70 -5.96 -7.15
CA ARG A 45 -10.19 -5.39 -5.89
C ARG A 45 -9.74 -6.45 -4.88
N SER A 46 -10.22 -7.69 -4.98
CA SER A 46 -10.03 -8.74 -3.96
C SER A 46 -8.76 -9.58 -4.13
N VAL A 47 -8.01 -9.45 -5.23
CA VAL A 47 -6.77 -10.24 -5.45
C VAL A 47 -5.49 -9.51 -4.98
N LYS A 48 -5.60 -8.29 -4.44
CA LYS A 48 -4.49 -7.68 -3.66
C LYS A 48 -4.38 -8.44 -2.35
N SER A 49 -3.54 -9.48 -2.35
CA SER A 49 -3.01 -10.15 -1.17
C SER A 49 -2.79 -9.11 -0.06
N LYS A 50 -3.53 -9.25 1.04
CA LYS A 50 -3.59 -8.29 2.15
C LYS A 50 -2.30 -8.38 2.96
N ILE A 51 -1.20 -7.93 2.36
CA ILE A 51 0.06 -7.72 3.05
C ILE A 51 -0.09 -6.42 3.82
N GLN A 52 -0.31 -6.53 5.12
CA GLN A 52 -0.51 -5.40 6.01
C GLN A 52 0.77 -5.13 6.79
N GLY A 53 1.28 -3.91 6.69
CA GLY A 53 2.44 -3.47 7.47
C GLY A 53 2.08 -3.40 8.96
N LYS A 54 3.04 -3.77 9.80
CA LYS A 54 2.94 -3.68 11.27
C LYS A 54 3.86 -2.60 11.80
N LYS A 55 3.47 -1.94 12.89
CA LYS A 55 4.37 -1.07 13.65
C LYS A 55 5.39 -1.95 14.38
N GLU A 56 6.66 -1.59 14.27
CA GLU A 56 7.75 -2.23 15.00
C GLU A 56 8.14 -1.34 16.18
N ALA A 57 8.52 -1.92 17.31
CA ALA A 57 8.97 -1.16 18.48
C ALA A 57 10.37 -0.56 18.29
N SER A 58 11.16 -1.14 17.40
CA SER A 58 12.50 -0.68 17.03
C SER A 58 12.71 -0.84 15.52
N PRO A 59 13.55 0.00 14.88
CA PRO A 59 13.81 -0.12 13.45
C PRO A 59 14.36 -1.50 13.07
N PRO A 60 13.80 -2.19 12.05
CA PRO A 60 14.31 -3.48 11.59
C PRO A 60 15.57 -3.27 10.73
N VAL A 61 16.72 -3.44 11.38
CA VAL A 61 18.04 -3.01 10.88
C VAL A 61 18.92 -4.21 10.55
N GLY A 62 19.61 -4.13 9.41
CA GLY A 62 20.59 -5.11 8.95
C GLY A 62 21.97 -4.84 9.51
N ILE A 63 22.91 -5.73 9.19
CA ILE A 63 24.30 -5.65 9.66
C ILE A 63 24.97 -4.34 9.20
N ASN A 64 24.61 -3.82 8.03
CA ASN A 64 25.16 -2.57 7.47
C ASN A 64 24.29 -1.35 7.81
N LYS A 65 23.44 -1.45 8.84
CA LYS A 65 22.48 -0.44 9.26
C LYS A 65 21.37 -0.16 8.24
N GLU A 66 21.16 -1.03 7.27
CA GLU A 66 20.12 -0.90 6.25
C GLU A 66 18.75 -1.38 6.73
N ASN A 67 17.67 -0.93 6.08
CA ASN A 67 16.34 -1.47 6.37
C ASN A 67 16.20 -2.91 5.84
N THR A 68 15.84 -3.88 6.68
CA THR A 68 15.68 -5.28 6.26
C THR A 68 14.28 -5.61 5.74
N LYS A 69 13.30 -4.77 6.09
CA LYS A 69 11.89 -4.91 5.70
C LYS A 69 11.47 -3.84 4.70
N PHE A 70 10.34 -4.07 4.04
CA PHE A 70 9.67 -3.01 3.30
C PHE A 70 9.24 -1.91 4.27
N VAL A 71 9.40 -0.65 3.88
CA VAL A 71 8.85 0.49 4.60
C VAL A 71 7.57 0.90 3.91
N VAL A 72 6.47 0.96 4.65
CA VAL A 72 5.15 1.30 4.11
C VAL A 72 4.45 2.39 4.90
N CYS A 73 3.51 3.07 4.25
CA CYS A 73 2.60 3.99 4.93
C CYS A 73 1.81 3.26 6.03
N SER A 74 1.72 3.87 7.21
CA SER A 74 0.99 3.36 8.37
C SER A 74 -0.53 3.30 8.17
N GLN A 75 -1.08 4.07 7.22
CA GLN A 75 -2.52 4.10 6.93
C GLN A 75 -2.94 3.17 5.80
N CYS A 76 -2.37 3.36 4.61
CA CYS A 76 -2.83 2.67 3.40
C CYS A 76 -1.92 1.53 2.94
N ASN A 77 -0.80 1.27 3.64
CA ASN A 77 0.22 0.28 3.26
C ASN A 77 0.90 0.54 1.90
N SER A 78 0.81 1.77 1.38
CA SER A 78 1.58 2.19 0.20
C SER A 78 3.07 1.94 0.43
N LYS A 79 3.76 1.39 -0.57
CA LYS A 79 5.19 1.09 -0.47
C LYS A 79 5.99 2.39 -0.58
N ILE A 80 6.78 2.68 0.44
CA ILE A 80 7.66 3.84 0.48
C ILE A 80 9.08 3.41 0.09
N LEU A 81 9.61 2.32 0.67
CA LEU A 81 10.95 1.79 0.38
C LEU A 81 10.96 0.26 0.29
N LYS A 82 11.82 -0.25 -0.60
CA LYS A 82 12.24 -1.65 -0.63
C LYS A 82 13.31 -1.92 0.46
N PRO A 83 13.49 -3.17 0.90
CA PRO A 83 14.64 -3.58 1.71
C PRO A 83 15.97 -3.12 1.10
N GLY A 84 16.92 -2.70 1.96
CA GLY A 84 18.28 -2.33 1.56
C GLY A 84 18.40 -0.97 0.85
N LYS A 85 17.37 -0.12 0.90
CA LYS A 85 17.33 1.17 0.19
C LYS A 85 17.52 2.40 1.07
N SER A 86 17.75 2.18 2.35
CA SER A 86 17.98 3.25 3.32
C SER A 86 18.97 2.80 4.39
N ARG A 87 19.49 3.76 5.15
CA ARG A 87 20.38 3.53 6.29
C ARG A 87 19.79 4.16 7.54
N LEU A 88 19.78 3.43 8.65
CA LEU A 88 19.35 3.96 9.94
C LEU A 88 20.33 5.02 10.42
N VAL A 89 19.79 6.17 10.79
CA VAL A 89 20.51 7.26 11.44
C VAL A 89 19.75 7.71 12.68
N LYS A 90 20.51 8.02 13.74
CA LYS A 90 19.97 8.67 14.94
C LYS A 90 20.21 10.16 14.83
N LYS A 91 19.14 10.93 14.68
CA LYS A 91 19.18 12.39 14.56
C LYS A 91 17.88 12.95 15.10
N GLU A 92 17.98 13.89 16.03
CA GLU A 92 16.80 14.57 16.57
C GLU A 92 16.26 15.55 15.53
N ILE A 93 15.05 15.29 15.03
CA ILE A 93 14.39 16.10 14.01
C ILE A 93 12.97 16.38 14.48
N PHE A 94 12.58 17.65 14.46
CA PHE A 94 11.19 18.05 14.70
C PHE A 94 10.34 17.82 13.45
N LEU A 95 9.25 17.08 13.60
CA LEU A 95 8.20 16.93 12.58
C LEU A 95 6.85 17.37 13.16
N HIS A 96 6.09 18.12 12.37
CA HIS A 96 4.70 18.42 12.71
C HIS A 96 3.88 17.15 12.79
N HIS A 97 2.82 17.09 13.59
CA HIS A 97 1.96 15.92 13.66
C HIS A 97 1.40 15.54 12.29
N MET A 98 1.10 14.25 12.10
CA MET A 98 0.55 13.77 10.84
C MET A 98 -0.85 14.34 10.62
N ALA A 99 -1.09 14.95 9.47
CA ALA A 99 -2.36 15.48 9.03
C ALA A 99 -2.55 15.24 7.54
N LEU A 100 -3.80 15.20 7.09
CA LEU A 100 -4.11 15.36 5.68
C LEU A 100 -3.94 16.85 5.38
N ARG A 101 -3.09 17.17 4.39
CA ARG A 101 -2.79 18.52 3.83
C ARG A 101 -3.24 19.74 4.66
N GLU A 102 -2.28 20.52 5.16
CA GLU A 102 -2.41 21.93 5.60
C GLU A 102 -3.79 22.36 6.18
N GLU A 103 -4.42 21.56 7.04
CA GLU A 103 -5.58 22.00 7.83
C GLU A 103 -5.09 22.66 9.13
N ASP A 104 -5.02 23.99 9.08
CA ASP A 104 -5.14 25.03 10.10
C ASP A 104 -4.53 24.89 11.53
N GLU A 105 -3.63 25.86 11.78
CA GLU A 105 -3.47 26.72 12.97
C GLU A 105 -2.93 26.18 14.31
N LYS A 106 -2.69 24.88 14.47
CA LYS A 106 -1.83 24.40 15.56
C LYS A 106 -0.69 23.56 15.01
N GLN A 107 0.42 24.25 14.67
CA GLN A 107 1.74 23.66 14.36
C GLN A 107 2.33 22.96 15.59
N THR A 108 1.61 21.97 16.11
CA THR A 108 2.10 21.04 17.11
C THR A 108 2.87 19.95 16.39
N GLY A 109 3.93 19.50 17.03
CA GLY A 109 4.79 18.48 16.50
C GLY A 109 5.59 17.85 17.62
N GLU A 110 6.42 16.92 17.21
CA GLU A 110 7.22 16.10 18.09
C GLU A 110 8.64 16.01 17.54
N LYS A 111 9.58 15.74 18.44
CA LYS A 111 10.95 15.43 18.05
C LYS A 111 11.11 13.92 18.02
N LEU A 112 11.53 13.41 16.86
CA LEU A 112 11.80 11.99 16.65
C LEU A 112 13.32 11.78 16.55
N SER A 113 13.79 10.57 16.85
CA SER A 113 15.22 10.24 16.89
C SER A 113 15.66 9.29 15.78
N ASP A 114 14.82 8.33 15.40
CA ASP A 114 15.20 7.23 14.53
C ASP A 114 14.66 7.43 13.11
N PHE A 115 15.59 7.57 12.16
CA PHE A 115 15.26 7.86 10.77
C PHE A 115 15.94 6.90 9.81
N TRP A 116 15.22 6.53 8.77
CA TRP A 116 15.79 5.97 7.55
C TRP A 116 16.28 7.10 6.66
N LEU A 117 17.60 7.23 6.56
CA LEU A 117 18.24 8.11 5.59
C LEU A 117 18.27 7.43 4.22
N VAL A 118 17.66 8.10 3.26
CA VAL A 118 17.72 7.75 1.84
C VAL A 118 18.55 8.83 1.14
N THR A 119 19.51 8.42 0.31
CA THR A 119 20.42 9.34 -0.38
C THR A 119 20.11 9.53 -1.87
N ASP A 120 19.19 8.73 -2.40
CA ASP A 120 18.80 8.70 -3.79
C ASP A 120 17.26 8.77 -3.91
N GLN A 121 16.76 9.79 -4.61
CA GLN A 121 15.32 9.98 -4.79
C GLN A 121 14.65 8.84 -5.56
N PHE A 122 15.39 8.13 -6.41
CA PHE A 122 14.87 7.00 -7.19
C PHE A 122 14.76 5.70 -6.37
N SER A 123 15.25 5.72 -5.13
CA SER A 123 15.09 4.59 -4.21
C SER A 123 13.70 4.52 -3.57
N PHE A 124 12.91 5.58 -3.66
CA PHE A 124 11.51 5.60 -3.23
C PHE A 124 10.59 4.91 -4.24
N GLU A 125 9.59 4.19 -3.74
CA GLU A 125 8.55 3.59 -4.58
C GLU A 125 7.38 4.57 -4.76
N ASN A 126 6.70 4.97 -3.67
CA ASN A 126 5.54 5.87 -3.70
C ASN A 126 5.64 6.92 -2.57
N ILE A 127 6.28 8.05 -2.84
CA ILE A 127 6.41 9.16 -1.90
C ILE A 127 6.00 10.49 -2.54
N GLY A 128 5.22 11.28 -1.82
CA GLY A 128 4.88 12.66 -2.16
C GLY A 128 5.85 13.64 -1.50
N VAL A 129 6.14 14.75 -2.17
CA VAL A 129 7.00 15.82 -1.65
C VAL A 129 6.20 17.12 -1.62
N SER A 130 6.15 17.78 -0.46
CA SER A 130 5.38 19.01 -0.28
C SER A 130 5.98 20.21 -1.02
N ARG A 131 5.24 21.33 -0.96
CA ARG A 131 5.81 22.65 -1.23
C ARG A 131 6.94 22.96 -0.24
N LYS A 132 7.83 23.85 -0.65
CA LYS A 132 8.93 24.34 0.19
C LYS A 132 8.34 25.09 1.39
N VAL A 133 8.81 24.73 2.58
CA VAL A 133 8.56 25.45 3.83
C VAL A 133 9.84 26.18 4.21
N THR A 134 9.70 27.44 4.60
CA THR A 134 10.79 28.29 5.10
C THR A 134 10.43 28.69 6.53
N SER A 135 11.26 28.31 7.49
CA SER A 135 11.10 28.69 8.90
C SER A 135 12.44 29.21 9.43
N GLY A 136 12.50 30.51 9.71
CA GLY A 136 13.77 31.20 9.95
C GLY A 136 14.75 30.99 8.79
N ASN A 137 15.95 30.50 9.10
CA ASN A 137 16.98 30.18 8.11
C ASN A 137 16.88 28.75 7.53
N LEU A 138 15.91 27.96 8.00
CA LEU A 138 15.77 26.55 7.61
C LEU A 138 14.77 26.40 6.45
N ASN A 139 15.25 25.77 5.38
CA ASN A 139 14.47 25.52 4.18
C ASN A 139 14.28 24.00 4.02
N TYR A 140 13.05 23.53 3.99
CA TYR A 140 12.76 22.10 3.92
C TYR A 140 11.49 21.78 3.15
N LYS A 141 11.31 20.50 2.84
CA LYS A 141 10.09 19.92 2.28
C LYS A 141 9.68 18.72 3.13
N TYR A 142 8.39 18.57 3.35
CA TYR A 142 7.83 17.37 3.95
C TYR A 142 7.71 16.26 2.93
N LEU A 143 7.84 15.03 3.43
CA LEU A 143 7.58 13.81 2.71
C LEU A 143 6.26 13.25 3.22
N ALA A 144 5.36 12.87 2.32
CA ALA A 144 4.05 12.32 2.62
C ALA A 144 3.80 11.04 1.81
N CYS A 145 2.82 10.24 2.19
CA CYS A 145 2.41 9.11 1.35
C CYS A 145 1.87 9.61 0.01
N ALA A 146 2.30 9.03 -1.12
CA ALA A 146 1.80 9.43 -2.43
C ALA A 146 0.35 8.95 -2.71
N ASP A 147 -0.11 7.90 -2.03
CA ASP A 147 -1.42 7.30 -2.31
C ASP A 147 -2.54 7.89 -1.45
N CYS A 148 -2.26 8.25 -0.20
CA CYS A 148 -3.27 8.76 0.74
C CYS A 148 -2.99 10.18 1.25
N ASP A 149 -1.90 10.81 0.80
CA ASP A 149 -1.47 12.16 1.18
C ASP A 149 -1.24 12.38 2.69
N LEU A 150 -1.37 11.37 3.55
CA LEU A 150 -1.07 11.51 4.96
C LEU A 150 0.43 11.77 5.16
N GLY A 151 0.76 12.84 5.86
CA GLY A 151 2.12 13.19 6.22
C GLY A 151 2.19 14.24 7.33
N PRO A 152 3.39 14.61 7.78
CA PRO A 152 4.66 14.16 7.23
C PRO A 152 5.06 12.77 7.71
N VAL A 153 5.45 11.88 6.80
CA VAL A 153 6.17 10.64 7.13
C VAL A 153 7.68 10.89 7.24
N GLY A 154 8.15 12.04 6.79
CA GLY A 154 9.55 12.42 6.78
C GLY A 154 9.80 13.86 6.35
N ILE A 155 11.08 14.22 6.21
CA ILE A 155 11.53 15.56 5.83
C ILE A 155 12.78 15.48 4.94
N ARG A 156 12.92 16.47 4.06
CA ARG A 156 14.13 16.74 3.28
C ARG A 156 14.54 18.19 3.50
N TYR A 157 15.77 18.42 3.92
CA TYR A 157 16.32 19.77 3.99
C TYR A 157 16.91 20.18 2.64
N MET A 158 16.85 21.47 2.33
CA MET A 158 17.31 22.00 1.05
C MET A 158 18.81 22.30 1.02
N ASP A 159 19.47 22.39 2.18
CA ASP A 159 20.93 22.49 2.31
C ASP A 159 21.64 21.19 1.90
N GLN A 160 20.98 20.05 2.14
CA GLN A 160 21.45 18.71 1.82
C GLN A 160 20.43 18.05 0.89
N PRO A 161 20.36 18.46 -0.39
CA PRO A 161 19.32 18.01 -1.29
C PRO A 161 19.33 16.50 -1.50
N THR A 162 20.45 15.81 -1.31
CA THR A 162 20.49 14.35 -1.43
C THR A 162 19.94 13.62 -0.21
N HIS A 163 19.72 14.27 0.94
CA HIS A 163 19.35 13.62 2.18
C HIS A 163 17.85 13.69 2.45
N PHE A 164 17.22 12.52 2.48
CA PHE A 164 15.80 12.36 2.79
C PHE A 164 15.68 11.51 4.05
N TYR A 165 14.96 12.02 5.05
CA TYR A 165 14.80 11.36 6.35
C TYR A 165 13.36 10.87 6.49
N ILE A 166 13.16 9.56 6.56
CA ILE A 166 11.86 8.93 6.85
C ILE A 166 11.82 8.53 8.31
N ALA A 167 10.84 9.02 9.07
CA ALA A 167 10.73 8.74 10.50
C ALA A 167 10.26 7.31 10.73
N HIS A 168 11.02 6.54 11.51
CA HIS A 168 10.66 5.17 11.89
C HIS A 168 9.25 5.11 12.51
N ASP A 169 8.95 6.04 13.41
CA ASP A 169 7.71 6.06 14.21
C ASP A 169 6.44 6.31 13.40
N ARG A 170 6.57 6.76 12.15
CA ARG A 170 5.45 7.17 11.27
C ARG A 170 5.15 6.19 10.15
N VAL A 171 5.93 5.11 10.08
CA VAL A 171 5.83 4.09 9.03
C VAL A 171 5.69 2.70 9.63
N HIS A 172 5.17 1.78 8.84
CA HIS A 172 5.07 0.36 9.19
C HIS A 172 6.02 -0.48 8.34
N TYR A 173 6.15 -1.75 8.73
CA TYR A 173 7.04 -2.71 8.11
C TYR A 173 6.35 -4.01 7.77
N TYR A 174 6.79 -4.68 6.71
CA TYR A 174 6.44 -6.08 6.46
C TYR A 174 7.58 -6.82 5.76
N SER A 175 7.67 -8.12 6.01
CA SER A 175 8.58 -9.03 5.29
C SER A 175 7.83 -9.79 4.19
N LYS A 176 8.47 -10.04 3.05
CA LYS A 176 7.90 -10.91 2.01
C LYS A 176 7.69 -12.35 2.50
N ASP A 177 8.49 -12.79 3.47
CA ASP A 177 8.46 -14.17 3.98
C ASP A 177 7.25 -14.46 4.87
N GLU A 178 6.66 -13.45 5.51
CA GLU A 178 5.45 -13.60 6.34
C GLU A 178 4.18 -13.92 5.51
N ALA A 179 4.21 -13.73 4.19
CA ALA A 179 3.07 -14.02 3.32
C ALA A 179 2.89 -15.53 3.00
N LYS A 180 3.83 -16.40 3.44
CA LYS A 180 3.77 -17.85 3.19
C LYS A 180 3.20 -18.67 4.35
N THR A 181 3.14 -18.14 5.57
CA THR A 181 2.62 -18.88 6.72
C THR A 181 1.13 -18.60 6.89
N LYS A 182 0.29 -19.34 6.15
CA LYS A 182 -1.16 -19.39 6.40
C LYS A 182 -1.43 -19.89 7.83
N PRO A 183 -2.57 -19.51 8.45
CA PRO A 183 -3.05 -20.16 9.66
C PRO A 183 -3.24 -21.65 9.38
N VAL A 184 -2.67 -22.51 10.23
CA VAL A 184 -3.05 -23.92 10.27
C VAL A 184 -4.50 -23.96 10.72
N GLU A 185 -5.39 -24.23 9.77
CA GLU A 185 -6.78 -24.57 10.03
C GLU A 185 -6.79 -25.88 10.81
N SER A 186 -7.07 -25.80 12.11
CA SER A 186 -7.26 -26.95 12.98
C SER A 186 -8.59 -27.64 12.63
N VAL A 187 -8.58 -28.44 11.57
CA VAL A 187 -9.57 -29.49 11.33
C VAL A 187 -9.10 -30.74 12.05
N GLU A 188 -9.53 -30.92 13.29
CA GLU A 188 -9.51 -32.24 13.92
C GLU A 188 -10.86 -32.90 13.67
N SER A 189 -10.91 -33.67 12.59
CA SER A 189 -12.03 -34.52 12.21
C SER A 189 -12.10 -35.73 13.12
N LYS A 190 -13.25 -35.89 13.76
CA LYS A 190 -13.73 -37.09 14.45
C LYS A 190 -13.50 -38.34 13.59
N SER A 191 -12.92 -39.39 14.20
CA SER A 191 -13.07 -40.75 13.70
C SER A 191 -13.58 -41.65 14.83
N ALA A 192 -14.79 -42.15 14.63
CA ALA A 192 -15.41 -43.18 15.44
C ALA A 192 -15.25 -44.52 14.74
N LYS A 193 -14.72 -45.54 15.43
CA LYS A 193 -15.21 -46.94 15.36
C LYS A 193 -14.45 -47.89 16.29
N GLY A 194 -15.22 -48.71 17.00
CA GLY A 194 -14.88 -50.12 17.27
C GLY A 194 -14.46 -50.48 18.69
N ASN A 195 -15.44 -50.80 19.55
CA ASN A 195 -15.31 -51.91 20.51
C ASN A 195 -15.46 -53.24 19.72
N PRO A 196 -14.96 -54.43 20.15
CA PRO A 196 -15.12 -55.05 21.49
C PRO A 196 -13.78 -55.65 22.01
N THR A 197 -13.60 -56.18 23.23
CA THR A 197 -14.17 -57.43 23.77
C THR A 197 -13.57 -57.69 25.16
N THR A 198 -14.41 -58.13 26.11
CA THR A 198 -14.19 -59.03 27.28
C THR A 198 -12.78 -59.32 27.83
N SER A 199 -12.60 -59.16 29.15
CA SER A 199 -12.30 -60.24 30.13
C SER A 199 -11.40 -59.76 31.28
N LYS A 200 -11.99 -59.58 32.47
CA LYS A 200 -11.76 -60.36 33.70
C LYS A 200 -12.46 -59.69 34.88
#